data_AF-A0A971BN57-F1
#
_entry.id   AF-A0A971BN57-F1
#
_cell.length_a   1.000
_cell.length_b   1.000
_cell.length_c   1.000
_cell.angle_alpha   90.00
_cell.angle_beta   90.00
_cell.angle_gamma   90.00
#
_symmetry.space_group_name_H-M   'P 1'
#
loop_
_entity.id
_entity.type
_entity.pdbx_description
1 polymer ?
#
loop_
_entity_poly.entity_id
_entity_poly.type
_entity_poly.pdbx_seq_one_letter_code
_entity_poly.pdbx_strand_id
1 'polypeptide(L)'
;MQNWVGGTGWSPLRAEFVPPPEDLVPELVDHLAQFISATDGNPVVRAAIAHAQCETIHPFVDGNGRTGRALIHTVLARTGTIRNVLIPISAVFAGSTDACIRGLTAFRAEPADLDTWVMAFSAAASVAAAAATGSVEKVEALDERSRRQPIDFRRARGYSPAAPRRDAVILRVLENLSRHPVLTLEPIAAETGAARGAASRAVDELTRAGVLTRIGNHKGATVGWSADQYLALAGLTSRGDGRCPRAHPP
;
A
#
# COMPACT_ATOMS: atom_id res chain seq x y z
N MET A 1 26.83 -13.88 9.86
CA MET A 1 27.19 -12.83 10.85
C MET A 1 26.04 -12.74 11.84
N GLN A 2 26.32 -12.68 13.15
CA GLN A 2 25.29 -12.48 14.18
C GLN A 2 24.57 -11.13 14.01
N ASN A 3 23.23 -11.16 14.00
CA ASN A 3 22.39 -9.97 13.96
C ASN A 3 22.00 -9.52 15.38
N TRP A 4 21.52 -8.27 15.52
CA TRP A 4 20.89 -7.74 16.73
C TRP A 4 19.89 -6.62 16.39
N VAL A 5 18.94 -6.36 17.28
CA VAL A 5 17.87 -5.38 17.10
C VAL A 5 17.90 -4.38 18.25
N GLY A 6 17.78 -3.08 17.91
CA GLY A 6 17.75 -1.99 18.89
C GLY A 6 19.09 -1.73 19.57
N GLY A 7 19.11 -0.77 20.51
CA GLY A 7 20.30 -0.37 21.24
C GLY A 7 21.13 0.77 20.63
N THR A 8 22.07 1.30 21.42
CA THR A 8 23.02 2.33 20.99
C THR A 8 24.44 1.76 20.91
N GLY A 9 25.14 2.04 19.80
CA GLY A 9 26.53 1.63 19.56
C GLY A 9 26.70 0.43 18.62
N TRP A 10 27.94 0.06 18.33
CA TRP A 10 28.33 -1.01 17.40
C TRP A 10 28.54 -2.36 18.10
N SER A 11 27.68 -2.72 19.05
CA SER A 11 27.85 -3.92 19.87
C SER A 11 26.52 -4.51 20.32
N PRO A 12 26.38 -5.85 20.35
CA PRO A 12 25.19 -6.52 20.87
C PRO A 12 24.98 -6.30 22.38
N LEU A 13 25.98 -5.78 23.12
CA LEU A 13 25.91 -5.55 24.57
C LEU A 13 24.78 -4.61 25.00
N ARG A 14 24.28 -3.78 24.09
CA ARG A 14 23.16 -2.85 24.34
C ARG A 14 21.95 -3.14 23.48
N ALA A 15 21.94 -4.27 22.77
CA ALA A 15 20.82 -4.65 21.94
C ALA A 15 19.56 -4.83 22.81
N GLU A 16 18.42 -4.40 22.28
CA GLU A 16 17.12 -4.69 22.88
C GLU A 16 16.72 -6.15 22.66
N PHE A 17 17.23 -6.75 21.59
CA PHE A 17 17.04 -8.16 21.29
C PHE A 17 18.20 -8.72 20.45
N VAL A 18 18.64 -9.94 20.78
CA VAL A 18 19.63 -10.70 20.00
C VAL A 18 18.91 -11.92 19.39
N PRO A 19 18.71 -11.94 18.06
CA PRO A 19 18.17 -13.09 17.33
C PRO A 19 19.00 -14.38 17.49
N PRO A 20 18.46 -15.52 17.05
CA PRO A 20 19.17 -16.80 17.09
C PRO A 20 20.57 -16.75 16.47
N PRO A 21 21.48 -17.62 16.93
CA PRO A 21 22.77 -17.85 16.29
C PRO A 21 22.64 -18.14 14.78
N GLU A 22 23.61 -17.66 14.01
CA GLU A 22 23.60 -17.73 12.54
C GLU A 22 23.52 -19.16 11.97
N ASP A 23 24.05 -20.14 12.69
CA ASP A 23 24.04 -21.55 12.34
C ASP A 23 22.65 -22.19 12.44
N LEU A 24 21.76 -21.62 13.27
CA LEU A 24 20.37 -22.07 13.38
C LEU A 24 19.44 -21.40 12.36
N VAL A 25 19.84 -20.28 11.76
CA VAL A 25 18.98 -19.49 10.86
C VAL A 25 18.45 -20.31 9.67
N PRO A 26 19.26 -21.10 8.93
CA PRO A 26 18.76 -21.89 7.80
C PRO A 26 17.62 -22.83 8.19
N GLU A 27 17.79 -23.60 9.28
CA GLU A 27 16.79 -24.54 9.77
C GLU A 27 15.51 -23.81 10.22
N LEU A 28 15.64 -22.70 10.93
CA LEU A 28 14.49 -21.92 11.40
C LEU A 28 13.70 -21.29 10.24
N VAL A 29 14.39 -20.84 9.19
CA VAL A 29 13.75 -20.33 7.97
C VAL A 29 13.03 -21.45 7.23
N ASP A 30 13.59 -22.66 7.17
CA ASP A 30 12.92 -23.82 6.58
C ASP A 30 11.64 -24.18 7.34
N HIS A 31 11.68 -24.19 8.67
CA HIS A 31 10.49 -24.40 9.51
C HIS A 31 9.44 -23.31 9.28
N LEU A 32 9.85 -22.04 9.17
CA LEU A 32 8.94 -20.95 8.85
C LEU A 32 8.33 -21.12 7.45
N ALA A 33 9.11 -21.53 6.45
CA ALA A 33 8.66 -21.77 5.09
C ALA A 33 7.63 -22.90 5.01
N GLN A 34 7.86 -23.99 5.76
CA GLN A 34 6.90 -25.08 5.91
C GLN A 34 5.62 -24.60 6.59
N PHE A 35 5.75 -23.83 7.68
CA PHE A 35 4.61 -23.26 8.39
C PHE A 35 3.74 -22.41 7.47
N ILE A 36 4.31 -21.43 6.73
CA ILE A 36 3.53 -20.55 5.84
C ILE A 36 2.96 -21.26 4.61
N SER A 37 3.49 -22.43 4.25
CA SER A 37 3.01 -23.22 3.13
C SER A 37 1.70 -23.95 3.43
N ALA A 38 1.49 -24.33 4.70
CA ALA A 38 0.23 -24.89 5.17
C ALA A 38 -0.89 -23.84 5.17
N THR A 39 -2.14 -24.28 5.09
CA THR A 39 -3.32 -23.39 5.06
C THR A 39 -4.32 -23.67 6.18
N ASP A 40 -4.08 -24.68 7.02
CA ASP A 40 -4.99 -25.08 8.09
C ASP A 40 -4.96 -24.10 9.28
N GLY A 41 -6.15 -23.83 9.82
CA GLY A 41 -6.35 -22.94 10.97
C GLY A 41 -6.77 -21.52 10.59
N ASN A 42 -6.81 -20.62 11.58
CA ASN A 42 -7.24 -19.25 11.36
C ASN A 42 -6.16 -18.44 10.61
N PRO A 43 -6.49 -17.84 9.45
CA PRO A 43 -5.51 -17.16 8.59
C PRO A 43 -4.87 -15.92 9.24
N VAL A 44 -5.61 -15.19 10.09
CA VAL A 44 -5.10 -14.01 10.81
C VAL A 44 -4.11 -14.44 11.88
N VAL A 45 -4.43 -15.49 12.64
CA VAL A 45 -3.52 -16.04 13.66
C VAL A 45 -2.23 -16.57 13.00
N ARG A 46 -2.35 -17.27 11.87
CA ARG A 46 -1.20 -17.76 11.11
C ARG A 46 -0.32 -16.62 10.60
N ALA A 47 -0.93 -15.57 10.06
CA ALA A 47 -0.20 -14.39 9.61
C ALA A 47 0.51 -13.68 10.77
N ALA A 48 -0.13 -13.62 11.95
CA ALA A 48 0.48 -13.09 13.17
C ALA A 48 1.73 -13.90 13.57
N ILE A 49 1.59 -15.23 13.67
CA ILE A 49 2.70 -16.12 14.04
C ILE A 49 3.83 -16.03 13.00
N ALA A 50 3.51 -16.10 11.72
CA ALA A 50 4.52 -16.03 10.64
C ALA A 50 5.30 -14.71 10.68
N HIS A 51 4.61 -13.58 10.92
CA HIS A 51 5.25 -12.28 11.08
C HIS A 51 6.18 -12.25 12.29
N ALA A 52 5.68 -12.63 13.48
CA ALA A 52 6.50 -12.63 14.70
C ALA A 52 7.69 -13.57 14.60
N GLN A 53 7.52 -14.73 13.99
CA GLN A 53 8.60 -15.70 13.78
C GLN A 53 9.65 -15.15 12.81
N CYS A 54 9.25 -14.52 11.69
CA CYS A 54 10.19 -13.87 10.78
C CYS A 54 11.00 -12.76 11.46
N GLU A 55 10.34 -11.92 12.27
CA GLU A 55 11.00 -10.84 13.01
C GLU A 55 11.93 -11.37 14.11
N THR A 56 11.61 -12.54 14.68
CA THR A 56 12.40 -13.20 15.75
C THR A 56 13.61 -13.94 15.19
N ILE A 57 13.46 -14.66 14.07
CA ILE A 57 14.58 -15.30 13.36
C ILE A 57 15.54 -14.22 12.83
N HIS A 58 14.99 -13.12 12.30
CA HIS A 58 15.73 -11.97 11.78
C HIS A 58 16.85 -12.36 10.78
N PRO A 59 16.52 -13.07 9.68
CA PRO A 59 17.50 -13.79 8.87
C PRO A 59 18.41 -12.90 8.01
N PHE A 60 18.05 -11.63 7.79
CA PHE A 60 18.80 -10.72 6.92
C PHE A 60 19.53 -9.64 7.72
N VAL A 61 20.57 -9.05 7.14
CA VAL A 61 21.27 -7.89 7.72
C VAL A 61 20.38 -6.63 7.68
N ASP A 62 19.58 -6.47 6.62
CA ASP A 62 18.57 -5.42 6.47
C ASP A 62 17.34 -6.00 5.73
N GLY A 63 16.20 -5.35 5.90
CA GLY A 63 14.97 -5.68 5.18
C GLY A 63 14.02 -6.63 5.91
N ASN A 64 14.36 -7.12 7.10
CA ASN A 64 13.51 -8.03 7.89
C ASN A 64 12.08 -7.50 8.04
N GLY A 65 11.93 -6.24 8.46
CA GLY A 65 10.62 -5.59 8.55
C GLY A 65 9.81 -5.60 7.25
N ARG A 66 10.48 -5.39 6.09
CA ARG A 66 9.79 -5.42 4.78
C ARG A 66 9.37 -6.83 4.43
N THR A 67 10.25 -7.81 4.67
CA THR A 67 9.97 -9.23 4.42
C THR A 67 8.86 -9.75 5.33
N GLY A 68 8.91 -9.48 6.63
CA GLY A 68 7.87 -9.86 7.60
C GLY A 68 6.49 -9.35 7.19
N ARG A 69 6.40 -8.09 6.76
CA ARG A 69 5.12 -7.51 6.29
C ARG A 69 4.66 -8.09 4.95
N ALA A 70 5.56 -8.43 4.04
CA ALA A 70 5.21 -9.14 2.82
C ALA A 70 4.69 -10.57 3.10
N LEU A 71 5.23 -11.24 4.12
CA LEU A 71 4.77 -12.56 4.56
C LEU A 71 3.34 -12.54 5.09
N ILE A 72 2.91 -11.47 5.78
CA ILE A 72 1.51 -11.30 6.20
C ILE A 72 0.57 -11.45 5.00
N HIS A 73 0.82 -10.69 3.93
CA HIS A 73 -0.01 -10.74 2.73
C HIS A 73 0.09 -12.08 2.01
N THR A 74 1.25 -12.71 2.02
CA THR A 74 1.45 -14.04 1.43
C THR A 74 0.58 -15.08 2.13
N VAL A 75 0.58 -15.10 3.47
CA VAL A 75 -0.25 -16.04 4.25
C VAL A 75 -1.74 -15.79 3.99
N LEU A 76 -2.20 -14.52 4.08
CA LEU A 76 -3.60 -14.17 3.87
C LEU A 76 -4.10 -14.44 2.44
N ALA A 77 -3.21 -14.32 1.45
CA ALA A 77 -3.53 -14.62 0.05
C ALA A 77 -3.65 -16.13 -0.19
N ARG A 78 -2.72 -16.93 0.35
CA ARG A 78 -2.73 -18.39 0.20
C ARG A 78 -3.94 -19.04 0.84
N THR A 79 -4.46 -18.48 1.93
CA THR A 79 -5.68 -18.96 2.60
C THR A 79 -6.97 -18.47 1.94
N GLY A 80 -6.89 -17.66 0.87
CA GLY A 80 -8.05 -17.08 0.19
C GLY A 80 -8.79 -15.98 0.97
N THR A 81 -8.27 -15.58 2.13
CA THR A 81 -8.82 -14.51 2.98
C THR A 81 -8.74 -13.17 2.28
N ILE A 82 -7.64 -12.95 1.56
CA ILE A 82 -7.41 -11.80 0.70
C ILE A 82 -7.22 -12.30 -0.73
N ARG A 83 -7.92 -11.67 -1.68
CA ARG A 83 -7.82 -12.03 -3.11
C ARG A 83 -7.21 -10.92 -3.94
N ASN A 84 -7.80 -9.72 -3.86
CA ASN A 84 -7.46 -8.61 -4.76
C ASN A 84 -7.15 -7.30 -4.01
N VAL A 85 -6.93 -7.34 -2.69
CA VAL A 85 -6.79 -6.13 -1.86
C VAL A 85 -5.63 -6.30 -0.87
N LEU A 86 -4.62 -5.45 -0.95
CA LEU A 86 -3.63 -5.36 0.12
C LEU A 86 -4.22 -4.52 1.27
N ILE A 87 -4.24 -5.08 2.48
CA ILE A 87 -4.57 -4.31 3.68
C ILE A 87 -3.37 -3.45 4.11
N PRO A 88 -3.54 -2.16 4.45
CA PRO A 88 -2.44 -1.28 4.87
C PRO A 88 -1.97 -1.57 6.32
N ILE A 89 -1.74 -2.83 6.69
CA ILE A 89 -1.33 -3.21 8.05
C ILE A 89 -0.01 -2.56 8.48
N SER A 90 0.88 -2.32 7.51
CA SER A 90 2.12 -1.56 7.71
C SER A 90 1.85 -0.15 8.25
N ALA A 91 0.82 0.54 7.73
CA ALA A 91 0.48 1.89 8.16
C ALA A 91 -0.12 1.87 9.58
N VAL A 92 -0.87 0.82 9.93
CA VAL A 92 -1.40 0.63 11.28
C VAL A 92 -0.27 0.39 12.28
N PHE A 93 0.70 -0.46 11.95
CA PHE A 93 1.88 -0.66 12.80
C PHE A 93 2.75 0.59 12.91
N ALA A 94 2.90 1.38 11.85
CA ALA A 94 3.61 2.67 11.93
C ALA A 94 2.90 3.67 12.85
N GLY A 95 1.57 3.66 12.89
CA GLY A 95 0.78 4.48 13.80
C GLY A 95 0.79 4.00 15.27
N SER A 96 1.30 2.79 15.54
CA SER A 96 1.35 2.21 16.88
C SER A 96 2.57 1.31 17.07
N THR A 97 3.76 1.88 16.85
CA THR A 97 5.04 1.16 16.95
C THR A 97 5.20 0.49 18.31
N ASP A 98 4.80 1.16 19.40
CA ASP A 98 4.93 0.61 20.75
C ASP A 98 4.07 -0.64 20.97
N ALA A 99 2.87 -0.72 20.38
CA ALA A 99 2.03 -1.91 20.49
C ALA A 99 2.64 -3.10 19.74
N CYS A 100 3.25 -2.83 18.57
CA CYS A 100 3.97 -3.84 17.81
C CYS A 100 5.20 -4.35 18.58
N ILE A 101 6.02 -3.45 19.12
CA ILE A 101 7.20 -3.81 19.92
C ILE A 101 6.78 -4.61 21.15
N ARG A 102 5.81 -4.12 21.94
CA ARG A 102 5.32 -4.85 23.13
C ARG A 102 4.83 -6.25 22.80
N GLY A 103 4.05 -6.40 21.72
CA GLY A 103 3.55 -7.70 21.29
C GLY A 103 4.66 -8.64 20.85
N LEU A 104 5.64 -8.17 20.07
CA LEU A 104 6.80 -8.98 19.69
C LEU A 104 7.67 -9.36 20.89
N THR A 105 7.85 -8.46 21.86
CA THR A 105 8.56 -8.76 23.11
C THR A 105 7.82 -9.83 23.92
N ALA A 106 6.48 -9.75 24.02
CA ALA A 106 5.67 -10.75 24.70
C ALA A 106 5.74 -12.12 24.01
N PHE A 107 5.72 -12.14 22.67
CA PHE A 107 5.90 -13.36 21.87
C PHE A 107 7.24 -14.07 22.14
N ARG A 108 8.28 -13.31 22.48
CA ARG A 108 9.65 -13.80 22.74
C ARG A 108 9.92 -14.10 24.22
N ALA A 109 8.97 -13.84 25.11
CA ALA A 109 9.16 -14.03 26.54
C ALA A 109 9.27 -15.51 26.92
N GLU A 110 9.79 -15.78 28.11
CA GLU A 110 9.75 -17.11 28.73
C GLU A 110 9.00 -17.02 30.07
N PRO A 111 7.82 -17.65 30.20
CA PRO A 111 7.06 -18.34 29.14
C PRO A 111 6.54 -17.38 28.05
N ALA A 112 6.39 -17.88 26.83
CA ALA A 112 5.92 -17.08 25.70
C ALA A 112 4.45 -16.68 25.86
N ASP A 113 4.14 -15.41 25.61
CA ASP A 113 2.78 -14.88 25.60
C ASP A 113 2.35 -14.59 24.16
N LEU A 114 1.80 -15.64 23.52
CA LEU A 114 1.27 -15.55 22.16
C LEU A 114 0.00 -14.71 22.10
N ASP A 115 -0.81 -14.73 23.16
CA ASP A 115 -2.13 -14.08 23.19
C ASP A 115 -1.98 -12.57 23.05
N THR A 116 -1.03 -11.96 23.78
CA THR A 116 -0.74 -10.52 23.67
C THR A 116 -0.41 -10.12 22.23
N TRP A 117 0.43 -10.90 21.54
CA TRP A 117 0.78 -10.62 20.14
C TRP A 117 -0.39 -10.86 19.19
N VAL A 118 -1.04 -12.01 19.27
CA VAL A 118 -2.14 -12.38 18.36
C VAL A 118 -3.31 -11.43 18.49
N MET A 119 -3.65 -10.97 19.70
CA MET A 119 -4.71 -10.00 19.93
C MET A 119 -4.34 -8.62 19.36
N ALA A 120 -3.12 -8.14 19.60
CA ALA A 120 -2.64 -6.88 19.04
C ALA A 120 -2.61 -6.90 17.50
N PHE A 121 -2.11 -8.00 16.92
CA PHE A 121 -2.09 -8.22 15.48
C PHE A 121 -3.50 -8.25 14.90
N SER A 122 -4.43 -8.97 15.53
CA SER A 122 -5.81 -9.11 15.05
C SER A 122 -6.55 -7.78 15.09
N ALA A 123 -6.33 -6.96 16.13
CA ALA A 123 -6.84 -5.60 16.20
C ALA A 123 -6.28 -4.73 15.06
N ALA A 124 -4.96 -4.79 14.84
CA ALA A 124 -4.31 -4.05 13.75
C ALA A 124 -4.81 -4.49 12.36
N ALA A 125 -4.99 -5.79 12.14
CA ALA A 125 -5.54 -6.35 10.91
C ALA A 125 -6.99 -5.90 10.69
N SER A 126 -7.80 -5.82 11.74
CA SER A 126 -9.18 -5.32 11.68
C SER A 126 -9.24 -3.84 11.28
N VAL A 127 -8.39 -3.01 11.88
CA VAL A 127 -8.25 -1.58 11.51
C VAL A 127 -7.76 -1.45 10.06
N ALA A 128 -6.78 -2.25 9.65
CA ALA A 128 -6.27 -2.23 8.28
C ALA A 128 -7.33 -2.65 7.27
N ALA A 129 -8.13 -3.67 7.57
CA ALA A 129 -9.24 -4.10 6.73
C ALA A 129 -10.29 -3.00 6.57
N ALA A 130 -10.69 -2.34 7.67
CA ALA A 130 -11.62 -1.21 7.63
C ALA A 130 -11.06 -0.03 6.81
N ALA A 131 -9.76 0.27 6.96
CA ALA A 131 -9.09 1.31 6.18
C ALA A 131 -9.02 0.98 4.68
N ALA A 132 -8.86 -0.30 4.32
CA ALA A 132 -8.90 -0.75 2.93
C ALA A 132 -10.31 -0.55 2.34
N THR A 133 -11.37 -0.96 3.04
CA THR A 133 -12.75 -0.72 2.62
C THR A 133 -13.04 0.77 2.44
N GLY A 134 -12.68 1.61 3.42
CA GLY A 134 -12.87 3.05 3.32
C GLY A 134 -12.06 3.71 2.19
N SER A 135 -10.92 3.13 1.81
CA SER A 135 -10.16 3.60 0.63
C SER A 135 -10.90 3.29 -0.67
N VAL A 136 -11.52 2.11 -0.79
CA VAL A 136 -12.33 1.75 -1.96
C VAL A 136 -13.53 2.70 -2.09
N GLU A 137 -14.26 2.93 -1.01
CA GLU A 137 -15.41 3.85 -1.00
C GLU A 137 -15.01 5.29 -1.40
N LYS A 138 -13.85 5.75 -0.95
CA LYS A 138 -13.32 7.07 -1.34
C LYS A 138 -12.99 7.16 -2.82
N VAL A 139 -12.41 6.10 -3.40
CA VAL A 139 -12.13 6.02 -4.84
C VAL A 139 -13.43 5.98 -5.63
N GLU A 140 -14.40 5.16 -5.26
CA GLU A 140 -15.71 5.10 -5.93
C GLU A 140 -16.45 6.45 -5.89
N ALA A 141 -16.44 7.11 -4.73
CA ALA A 141 -17.02 8.44 -4.59
C ALA A 141 -16.28 9.50 -5.42
N LEU A 142 -14.96 9.37 -5.58
CA LEU A 142 -14.16 10.27 -6.41
C LEU A 142 -14.43 10.03 -7.90
N ASP A 143 -14.45 8.77 -8.34
CA ASP A 143 -14.82 8.36 -9.69
C ASP A 143 -16.17 8.95 -10.10
N GLU A 144 -17.18 8.84 -9.23
CA GLU A 144 -18.51 9.40 -9.49
C GLU A 144 -18.50 10.94 -9.61
N ARG A 145 -17.76 11.63 -8.72
CA ARG A 145 -17.60 13.09 -8.82
C ARG A 145 -16.89 13.49 -10.11
N SER A 146 -15.80 12.81 -10.47
CA SER A 146 -15.05 13.09 -11.70
C SER A 146 -15.88 12.85 -12.96
N ARG A 147 -16.83 11.89 -12.95
CA ARG A 147 -17.79 11.69 -14.05
C ARG A 147 -18.81 12.83 -14.16
N ARG A 148 -19.21 13.44 -13.05
CA ARG A 148 -20.17 14.57 -13.04
C ARG A 148 -19.54 15.91 -13.44
N GLN A 149 -18.31 16.17 -13.04
CA GLN A 149 -17.60 17.44 -13.33
C GLN A 149 -17.68 17.90 -14.80
N PRO A 150 -17.35 17.08 -15.83
CA PRO A 150 -17.47 17.51 -17.21
C PRO A 150 -18.93 17.72 -17.64
N ILE A 151 -19.89 16.97 -17.11
CA ILE A 151 -21.31 17.17 -17.40
C ILE A 151 -21.78 18.52 -16.88
N ASP A 152 -21.43 18.85 -15.64
CA ASP A 152 -21.80 20.13 -15.02
C ASP A 152 -21.10 21.30 -15.72
N PHE A 153 -19.82 21.13 -16.09
CA PHE A 153 -19.09 22.09 -16.93
C PHE A 153 -19.79 22.35 -18.27
N ARG A 154 -20.22 21.28 -18.97
CA ARG A 154 -20.94 21.38 -20.24
C ARG A 154 -22.30 22.07 -20.09
N ARG A 155 -23.06 21.74 -19.04
CA ARG A 155 -24.34 22.41 -18.71
C ARG A 155 -24.15 23.91 -18.47
N ALA A 156 -23.16 24.27 -17.65
CA ALA A 156 -22.85 25.67 -17.35
C ALA A 156 -22.43 26.47 -18.60
N ARG A 157 -21.86 25.80 -19.61
CA ARG A 157 -21.50 26.38 -20.91
C ARG A 157 -22.61 26.33 -21.96
N GLY A 158 -23.79 25.77 -21.63
CA GLY A 158 -24.91 25.65 -22.55
C GLY A 158 -24.74 24.59 -23.64
N TYR A 159 -23.84 23.61 -23.46
CA TYR A 159 -23.64 22.55 -24.45
C TYR A 159 -24.79 21.53 -24.41
N SER A 160 -25.28 21.12 -25.58
CA SER A 160 -26.34 20.13 -25.74
C SER A 160 -25.93 19.05 -26.76
N PRO A 161 -25.96 17.74 -26.39
CA PRO A 161 -26.23 17.23 -25.05
C PRO A 161 -25.06 17.49 -24.08
N ALA A 162 -25.39 17.77 -22.82
CA ALA A 162 -24.36 17.94 -21.78
C ALA A 162 -23.70 16.61 -21.37
N ALA A 163 -24.43 15.49 -21.44
CA ALA A 163 -23.83 14.19 -21.19
C ALA A 163 -23.00 13.74 -22.41
N PRO A 164 -21.73 13.31 -22.23
CA PRO A 164 -20.98 12.65 -23.29
C PRO A 164 -21.70 11.38 -23.78
N ARG A 165 -21.49 11.03 -25.05
CA ARG A 165 -21.91 9.70 -25.57
C ARG A 165 -21.15 8.59 -24.82
N ARG A 166 -21.76 7.41 -24.72
CA ARG A 166 -21.23 6.27 -23.96
C ARG A 166 -19.81 5.85 -24.37
N ASP A 167 -19.46 6.02 -25.64
CA ASP A 167 -18.17 5.67 -26.24
C ASP A 167 -17.19 6.85 -26.31
N ALA A 168 -17.52 8.00 -25.70
CA ALA A 168 -16.70 9.18 -25.79
C ALA A 168 -15.33 8.97 -25.11
N VAL A 169 -14.26 9.43 -25.78
CA VAL A 169 -12.88 9.36 -25.28
C VAL A 169 -12.76 9.94 -23.86
N ILE A 170 -13.50 11.00 -23.55
CA ILE A 170 -13.52 11.61 -22.22
C ILE A 170 -13.96 10.63 -21.11
N LEU A 171 -14.92 9.74 -21.38
CA LEU A 171 -15.37 8.74 -20.41
C LEU A 171 -14.33 7.64 -20.23
N ARG A 172 -13.68 7.21 -21.32
CA ARG A 172 -12.59 6.22 -21.25
C ARG A 172 -11.37 6.73 -20.48
N VAL A 173 -11.04 8.02 -20.61
CA VAL A 173 -9.99 8.65 -19.80
C VAL A 173 -10.38 8.63 -18.32
N LEU A 174 -11.63 9.01 -17.99
CA LEU A 174 -12.14 8.99 -16.61
C LEU A 174 -12.10 7.60 -15.98
N GLU A 175 -12.47 6.56 -16.72
CA GLU A 175 -12.45 5.16 -16.26
C GLU A 175 -11.05 4.66 -15.88
N ASN A 176 -9.99 5.27 -16.42
CA ASN A 176 -8.60 4.90 -16.14
C ASN A 176 -7.91 5.77 -15.08
N LEU A 177 -8.51 6.87 -14.61
CA LEU A 177 -7.83 7.82 -13.70
C LEU A 177 -7.43 7.21 -12.35
N SER A 178 -8.23 6.30 -11.81
CA SER A 178 -7.92 5.62 -10.55
C SER A 178 -6.70 4.69 -10.66
N ARG A 179 -6.39 4.20 -11.87
CA ARG A 179 -5.23 3.36 -12.17
C ARG A 179 -4.02 4.17 -12.61
N HIS A 180 -4.26 5.21 -13.39
CA HIS A 180 -3.25 6.06 -14.01
C HIS A 180 -3.57 7.55 -13.74
N PRO A 181 -3.34 8.05 -12.51
CA PRO A 181 -3.65 9.42 -12.15
C PRO A 181 -2.67 10.45 -12.73
N VAL A 182 -1.59 10.01 -13.37
CA VAL A 182 -0.67 10.84 -14.14
C VAL A 182 -0.64 10.30 -15.56
N LEU A 183 -0.87 11.17 -16.53
CA LEU A 183 -1.09 10.79 -17.92
C LEU A 183 -0.27 11.66 -18.87
N THR A 184 0.14 11.08 -19.99
CA THR A 184 0.64 11.81 -21.15
C THR A 184 -0.24 11.49 -22.37
N LEU A 185 -0.18 12.33 -23.40
CA LEU A 185 -1.14 12.25 -24.51
C LEU A 185 -1.03 10.95 -25.33
N GLU A 186 0.17 10.40 -25.45
CA GLU A 186 0.45 9.18 -26.23
C GLU A 186 -0.14 7.91 -25.58
N PRO A 187 0.14 7.61 -24.30
CA PRO A 187 -0.52 6.53 -23.56
C PRO A 187 -2.05 6.64 -23.59
N ILE A 188 -2.60 7.84 -23.39
CA ILE A 188 -4.06 8.04 -23.47
C ILE A 188 -4.58 7.64 -24.85
N ALA A 189 -3.96 8.13 -25.92
CA ALA A 189 -4.41 7.82 -27.28
C ALA A 189 -4.33 6.31 -27.57
N ALA A 190 -3.29 5.63 -27.11
CA ALA A 190 -3.12 4.19 -27.25
C ALA A 190 -4.17 3.39 -26.45
N GLU A 191 -4.34 3.67 -25.15
CA GLU A 191 -5.30 3.00 -24.27
C GLU A 191 -6.76 3.24 -24.69
N THR A 192 -7.05 4.47 -25.13
CA THR A 192 -8.38 4.85 -25.62
C THR A 192 -8.61 4.49 -27.09
N GLY A 193 -7.62 3.93 -27.80
CA GLY A 193 -7.71 3.65 -29.23
C GLY A 193 -8.16 4.85 -30.08
N ALA A 194 -7.94 6.07 -29.58
CA ALA A 194 -8.46 7.30 -30.15
C ALA A 194 -7.38 8.02 -30.95
N ALA A 195 -7.78 8.73 -32.00
CA ALA A 195 -6.87 9.63 -32.69
C ALA A 195 -6.33 10.69 -31.70
N ARG A 196 -5.04 11.05 -31.84
CA ARG A 196 -4.35 12.01 -30.95
C ARG A 196 -5.14 13.30 -30.73
N GLY A 197 -5.79 13.84 -31.78
CA GLY A 197 -6.61 15.04 -31.66
C GLY A 197 -7.87 14.86 -30.81
N ALA A 198 -8.49 13.68 -30.82
CA ALA A 198 -9.63 13.37 -29.96
C ALA A 198 -9.21 13.21 -28.50
N ALA A 199 -8.08 12.54 -28.24
CA ALA A 199 -7.47 12.46 -26.92
C ALA A 199 -7.10 13.86 -26.38
N SER A 200 -6.50 14.72 -27.21
CA SER A 200 -6.14 16.10 -26.83
C SER A 200 -7.35 16.90 -26.41
N ARG A 201 -8.44 16.85 -27.20
CA ARG A 201 -9.69 17.53 -26.85
C ARG A 201 -10.28 17.02 -25.53
N ALA A 202 -10.22 15.72 -25.28
CA ALA A 202 -10.71 15.12 -24.04
C ALA A 202 -9.94 15.62 -22.82
N VAL A 203 -8.60 15.58 -22.84
CA VAL A 203 -7.79 16.06 -21.71
C VAL A 203 -7.89 17.56 -21.49
N ASP A 204 -8.01 18.36 -22.56
CA ASP A 204 -8.22 19.80 -22.46
C ASP A 204 -9.59 20.15 -21.86
N GLU A 205 -10.62 19.36 -22.18
CA GLU A 205 -11.94 19.52 -21.58
C GLU A 205 -11.94 19.12 -20.11
N LEU A 206 -11.34 17.97 -19.76
CA LEU A 206 -11.18 17.54 -18.37
C LEU A 206 -10.36 18.52 -17.54
N THR A 207 -9.37 19.18 -18.16
CA THR A 207 -8.62 20.27 -17.52
C THR A 207 -9.52 21.46 -17.23
N ARG A 208 -10.32 21.91 -18.21
CA ARG A 208 -11.26 23.03 -18.04
C ARG A 208 -12.40 22.73 -17.07
N ALA A 209 -12.79 21.45 -16.96
CA ALA A 209 -13.78 20.97 -16.00
C ALA A 209 -13.21 20.79 -14.58
N GLY A 210 -11.90 21.00 -14.37
CA GLY A 210 -11.25 20.87 -13.07
C GLY A 210 -11.05 19.42 -12.60
N VAL A 211 -11.03 18.46 -13.53
CA VAL A 211 -10.70 17.05 -13.24
C VAL A 211 -9.19 16.82 -13.32
N LEU A 212 -8.53 17.47 -14.28
CA LEU A 212 -7.09 17.36 -14.54
C LEU A 212 -6.36 18.69 -14.35
N THR A 213 -5.11 18.60 -13.94
CA THR A 213 -4.15 19.72 -13.88
C THR A 213 -3.07 19.50 -14.95
N ARG A 214 -2.66 20.55 -15.66
CA ARG A 214 -1.55 20.47 -16.63
C ARG A 214 -0.21 20.41 -15.90
N ILE A 215 0.65 19.49 -16.32
CA ILE A 215 2.05 19.40 -15.89
C ILE A 215 2.90 20.07 -16.97
N GLY A 216 3.63 21.12 -16.59
CA GLY A 216 4.56 21.84 -17.47
C GLY A 216 6.02 21.43 -17.24
N ASN A 217 6.86 21.57 -18.26
CA ASN A 217 8.32 21.56 -18.08
C ASN A 217 8.85 22.93 -17.64
N HIS A 218 10.18 23.04 -17.44
CA HIS A 218 10.88 24.29 -17.09
C HIS A 218 10.67 25.46 -18.09
N LYS A 219 10.15 25.17 -19.29
CA LYS A 219 9.91 26.13 -20.38
C LYS A 219 8.41 26.43 -20.53
N GLY A 220 7.56 25.92 -19.63
CA GLY A 220 6.11 26.11 -19.63
C GLY A 220 5.34 25.25 -20.63
N ALA A 221 6.00 24.38 -21.40
CA ALA A 221 5.31 23.49 -22.33
C ALA A 221 4.65 22.33 -21.56
N THR A 222 3.41 22.02 -21.89
CA THR A 222 2.68 20.89 -21.29
C THR A 222 3.35 19.57 -21.68
N VAL A 223 3.77 18.80 -20.69
CA VAL A 223 4.37 17.47 -20.84
C VAL A 223 3.45 16.35 -20.38
N GLY A 224 2.37 16.68 -19.66
CA GLY A 224 1.38 15.71 -19.20
C GLY A 224 0.26 16.36 -18.40
N TRP A 225 -0.55 15.51 -17.78
CA TRP A 225 -1.65 15.89 -16.90
C TRP A 225 -1.64 15.05 -15.64
N SER A 226 -2.06 15.62 -14.52
CA SER A 226 -2.30 14.91 -13.27
C SER A 226 -3.76 15.04 -12.83
N ALA A 227 -4.29 13.99 -12.23
CA ALA A 227 -5.54 13.99 -11.49
C ALA A 227 -5.20 14.10 -9.99
N ASP A 228 -4.89 15.32 -9.54
CA ASP A 228 -4.33 15.56 -8.20
C ASP A 228 -5.22 15.05 -7.06
N GLN A 229 -6.54 15.02 -7.27
CA GLN A 229 -7.52 14.47 -6.33
C GLN A 229 -7.30 12.97 -6.08
N TYR A 230 -6.89 12.21 -7.10
CA TYR A 230 -6.58 10.78 -7.00
C TYR A 230 -5.22 10.56 -6.35
N LEU A 231 -4.22 11.38 -6.72
CA LEU A 231 -2.90 11.35 -6.09
C LEU A 231 -2.98 11.64 -4.59
N ALA A 232 -3.86 12.56 -4.17
CA ALA A 232 -4.08 12.86 -2.76
C ALA A 232 -4.61 11.65 -1.98
N LEU A 233 -5.52 10.84 -2.58
CA LEU A 233 -5.99 9.60 -1.96
C LEU A 233 -4.86 8.58 -1.80
N ALA A 234 -3.98 8.45 -2.79
CA ALA A 234 -2.79 7.59 -2.68
C ALA A 234 -1.82 8.09 -1.60
N GLY A 235 -1.55 9.40 -1.54
CA GLY A 235 -0.64 10.00 -0.56
C GLY A 235 -1.10 9.90 0.90
N LEU A 236 -2.41 9.83 1.14
CA LEU A 236 -2.98 9.59 2.47
C LEU A 236 -2.69 8.17 2.98
N THR A 237 -2.54 7.19 2.10
CA THR A 237 -2.19 5.81 2.48
C THR A 237 -0.70 5.65 2.80
N SER A 238 0.16 6.52 2.27
CA SER A 238 1.63 6.46 2.46
C SER A 238 2.16 7.24 3.67
N ARG A 239 1.38 8.15 4.26
CA ARG A 239 1.80 9.00 5.40
C ARG A 239 1.71 8.32 6.78
N GLY A 240 1.61 7.00 6.85
CA GLY A 240 2.00 6.25 8.05
C GLY A 240 3.52 6.27 8.16
N ASP A 241 4.08 7.35 8.73
CA ASP A 241 5.52 7.63 8.81
C ASP A 241 6.29 6.51 9.55
N GLY A 242 6.72 5.53 8.77
CA GLY A 242 7.63 4.48 9.16
C GLY A 242 9.02 5.04 9.38
N ARG A 243 9.32 5.48 10.60
CA ARG A 243 10.69 5.45 11.11
C ARG A 243 10.91 4.12 11.83
N CYS A 244 11.25 3.10 11.07
CA CYS A 244 12.01 1.98 11.61
C CYS A 244 13.45 2.47 11.85
N PRO A 245 14.12 2.12 12.97
CA PRO A 245 15.50 2.50 13.21
C PRO A 245 16.35 2.04 12.02
N ARG A 246 17.08 2.97 11.41
CA ARG A 246 17.97 2.67 10.28
C ARG A 246 19.05 1.71 10.78
N ALA A 247 19.13 0.52 10.18
CA ALA A 247 20.35 -0.27 10.22
C ALA A 247 21.43 0.54 9.46
N HIS A 248 22.48 0.96 10.16
CA HIS A 248 23.60 1.67 9.56
C HIS A 248 24.67 0.69 9.11
N PRO A 249 25.11 0.79 7.85
CA PRO A 249 26.53 0.60 7.53
C PRO A 249 27.04 1.71 6.59
N PRO A 250 28.36 1.90 6.41
CA PRO A 250 29.51 1.74 7.31
C PRO A 250 29.82 2.99 8.15
#